data_AF-A0A6A5V958-F1
#
_entry.id   AF-A0A6A5V958-F1
#
_cell.length_a   1.000
_cell.length_b   1.000
_cell.length_c   1.000
_cell.angle_alpha   90.00
_cell.angle_beta   90.00
_cell.angle_gamma   90.00
#
_symmetry.space_group_name_H-M   'P 1'
#
loop_
_entity.id
_entity.type
_entity.pdbx_description
1 polymer ?
#
loop_
_entity_poly.entity_id
_entity_poly.type
_entity_poly.pdbx_seq_one_letter_code
_entity_poly.pdbx_strand_id
1 'polypeptide(L)'
;MPINRRKPYKYKKRDLTAVERAFAVGASMHSMATNKEIAALFDPPTTKDAIAKLVRRIRDRADQEGISITNPTLYETLPGRGRPELLDDAQKKRIIEIVTQDRAHREKEPLQAIKDGDFDELPPMSVSTFENVMYEAGYARRKPGWKPPFTEQEMQDRYKWALAHNPDRYKEGDNLGFNFRKCVYTDETPARIGEQRGMQRAWFLPDEKYHLDVKHNRVQKYCKLQFYGAFTYNHKGPCYIYGHEKEDEKVAAEAALARENAERRKQATSAQRMTILVGPGNGVALMDIAIVRRHSRKWCHGLRTSGDKASTLYYLRMELLLTPLVLQRIIYLYIR
;
A
#
# COMPACT_ATOMS: atom_id res chain seq x y z
N MET A 1 16.10 -30.32 22.35
CA MET A 1 17.11 -31.27 21.82
C MET A 1 17.48 -30.85 20.41
N PRO A 2 18.77 -30.65 20.07
CA PRO A 2 19.14 -30.29 18.72
C PRO A 2 18.99 -31.51 17.81
N ILE A 3 18.19 -31.36 16.75
CA ILE A 3 17.99 -32.37 15.71
C ILE A 3 19.34 -32.60 15.04
N ASN A 4 19.92 -33.78 15.27
CA ASN A 4 21.17 -34.21 14.66
C ASN A 4 20.95 -34.44 13.15
N ARG A 5 21.07 -33.38 12.36
CA ARG A 5 21.06 -33.46 10.89
C ARG A 5 22.35 -34.16 10.47
N ARG A 6 22.28 -35.48 10.25
CA ARG A 6 23.37 -36.25 9.62
C ARG A 6 23.86 -35.47 8.40
N LYS A 7 25.17 -35.20 8.33
CA LYS A 7 25.78 -34.60 7.13
C LYS A 7 25.40 -35.46 5.92
N PRO A 8 24.94 -34.86 4.80
CA PRO A 8 24.58 -35.62 3.62
C PRO A 8 25.78 -36.46 3.18
N TYR A 9 25.55 -37.76 2.99
CA TYR A 9 26.56 -38.69 2.48
C TYR A 9 27.01 -38.20 1.10
N LYS A 10 28.27 -37.77 0.98
CA LYS A 10 28.87 -37.37 -0.30
C LYS A 10 29.00 -38.60 -1.19
N TYR A 11 28.04 -38.82 -2.09
CA TYR A 11 28.22 -39.76 -3.18
C TYR A 11 29.40 -39.30 -4.04
N LYS A 12 30.42 -40.16 -4.21
CA LYS A 12 31.57 -39.93 -5.10
C LYS A 12 31.20 -40.12 -6.59
N LYS A 13 29.96 -39.79 -6.98
CA LYS A 13 29.48 -39.95 -8.34
C LYS A 13 29.34 -38.57 -8.96
N ARG A 14 30.26 -38.23 -9.87
CA ARG A 14 30.19 -36.99 -10.65
C ARG A 14 29.56 -37.28 -12.02
N ASP A 15 28.75 -36.36 -12.50
CA ASP A 15 28.34 -36.36 -13.88
C ASP A 15 29.46 -35.79 -14.76
N LEU A 16 29.64 -36.35 -15.95
CA LEU A 16 30.57 -35.83 -16.95
C LEU A 16 30.06 -34.50 -17.50
N THR A 17 30.95 -33.52 -17.59
CA THR A 17 30.67 -32.23 -18.24
C THR A 17 30.44 -32.40 -19.75
N ALA A 18 29.89 -31.38 -20.42
CA ALA A 18 29.66 -31.43 -21.87
C ALA A 18 30.96 -31.73 -22.65
N VAL A 19 32.07 -31.11 -22.26
CA VAL A 19 33.39 -31.33 -22.87
C VAL A 19 33.87 -32.77 -22.65
N GLU A 20 33.74 -33.28 -21.42
CA GLU A 20 34.11 -34.66 -21.12
C GLU A 20 33.23 -35.68 -21.85
N ARG A 21 31.95 -35.38 -22.04
CA ARG A 21 31.04 -36.20 -22.86
C ARG A 21 31.45 -36.19 -24.33
N ALA A 22 31.79 -35.03 -24.88
CA ALA A 22 32.28 -34.89 -26.25
C ALA A 22 33.60 -35.64 -26.44
N PHE A 23 34.54 -35.53 -25.49
CA PHE A 23 35.78 -36.28 -25.48
C PHE A 23 35.54 -37.79 -25.45
N ALA A 24 34.70 -38.28 -24.53
CA ALA A 24 34.40 -39.71 -24.41
C ALA A 24 33.80 -40.29 -25.69
N VAL A 25 32.85 -39.59 -26.31
CA VAL A 25 32.20 -40.04 -27.55
C VAL A 25 33.13 -39.91 -28.74
N GLY A 26 33.89 -38.82 -28.83
CA GLY A 26 34.91 -38.62 -29.87
C GLY A 26 35.97 -39.73 -29.83
N ALA A 27 36.53 -40.00 -28.65
CA ALA A 27 37.50 -41.08 -28.44
C ALA A 27 36.90 -42.45 -28.78
N SER A 28 35.66 -42.74 -28.38
CA SER A 28 35.03 -44.03 -28.67
C SER A 28 34.69 -44.24 -30.16
N MET A 29 34.46 -43.16 -30.92
CA MET A 29 33.97 -43.24 -32.31
C MET A 29 35.06 -43.02 -33.36
N HIS A 30 36.10 -42.24 -33.03
CA HIS A 30 37.14 -41.83 -33.99
C HIS A 30 38.54 -42.35 -33.62
N SER A 31 38.68 -43.06 -32.50
CA SER A 31 39.95 -43.67 -32.09
C SER A 31 39.79 -45.17 -31.87
N MET A 32 40.91 -45.88 -31.73
CA MET A 32 40.95 -47.31 -31.36
C MET A 32 40.85 -47.54 -29.84
N ALA A 33 40.60 -46.50 -29.04
CA ALA A 33 40.53 -46.61 -27.59
C ALA A 33 39.29 -47.40 -27.15
N THR A 34 39.49 -48.33 -26.23
CA THR A 34 38.39 -49.10 -25.64
C THR A 34 37.63 -48.27 -24.62
N ASN A 35 36.34 -48.55 -24.44
CA ASN A 35 35.52 -47.89 -23.39
C ASN A 35 36.10 -48.06 -21.97
N LYS A 36 36.94 -49.07 -21.73
CA LYS A 36 37.64 -49.27 -20.45
C LYS A 36 38.77 -48.26 -20.28
N GLU A 37 39.57 -48.05 -21.33
CA GLU A 37 40.67 -47.07 -21.33
C GLU A 37 40.12 -45.65 -21.22
N ILE A 38 39.09 -45.32 -21.99
CA ILE A 38 38.41 -44.01 -21.94
C ILE A 38 37.87 -43.75 -20.53
N ALA A 39 37.27 -44.75 -19.89
CA ALA A 39 36.72 -44.60 -18.53
C ALA A 39 37.80 -44.32 -17.47
N ALA A 40 39.01 -44.84 -17.66
CA ALA A 40 40.14 -44.66 -16.74
C ALA A 40 40.82 -43.29 -16.86
N LEU A 41 40.60 -42.56 -17.96
CA LEU A 41 41.16 -41.21 -18.18
C LEU A 41 40.46 -40.11 -17.37
N PHE A 42 39.27 -40.38 -16.83
CA PHE A 42 38.54 -39.41 -16.02
C PHE A 42 38.96 -39.49 -14.56
N ASP A 43 39.06 -38.34 -13.88
CA ASP A 43 39.26 -38.29 -12.42
C ASP A 43 38.06 -37.63 -11.72
N PRO A 44 37.36 -38.29 -10.79
CA PRO A 44 37.39 -39.73 -10.51
C PRO A 44 37.06 -40.60 -11.73
N PRO A 45 37.60 -41.84 -11.79
CA PRO A 45 37.30 -42.79 -12.86
C PRO A 45 35.81 -43.07 -12.97
N THR A 46 35.32 -43.13 -14.20
CA THR A 46 33.96 -43.59 -14.50
C THR A 46 33.96 -45.09 -14.83
N THR A 47 32.81 -45.66 -15.14
CA THR A 47 32.70 -47.08 -15.52
C THR A 47 32.64 -47.23 -17.04
N LYS A 48 33.19 -48.34 -17.54
CA LYS A 48 33.05 -48.76 -18.96
C LYS A 48 31.58 -48.72 -19.42
N ASP A 49 30.68 -49.17 -18.56
CA ASP A 49 29.24 -49.20 -18.86
C ASP A 49 28.62 -47.80 -18.95
N ALA A 50 29.12 -46.85 -18.15
CA ALA A 50 28.66 -45.46 -18.22
C ALA A 50 29.06 -44.82 -19.56
N ILE A 51 30.30 -45.06 -20.03
CA ILE A 51 30.77 -44.61 -21.36
C ILE A 51 29.93 -45.27 -22.46
N ALA A 52 29.73 -46.59 -22.41
CA ALA A 52 28.94 -47.29 -23.41
C ALA A 52 27.48 -46.78 -23.49
N LYS A 53 26.83 -46.54 -22.33
CA LYS A 53 25.49 -45.95 -22.27
C LYS A 53 25.45 -44.51 -22.76
N LEU A 54 26.51 -43.73 -22.53
CA LEU A 54 26.64 -42.36 -23.03
C LEU A 54 26.74 -42.36 -24.56
N VAL A 55 27.66 -43.14 -25.13
CA VAL A 55 27.86 -43.24 -26.58
C VAL A 55 26.57 -43.65 -27.28
N ARG A 56 25.90 -44.69 -26.77
CA ARG A 56 24.60 -45.13 -27.31
C ARG A 56 23.56 -44.00 -27.28
N ARG A 57 23.39 -43.33 -26.14
CA ARG A 57 22.39 -42.24 -25.99
C ARG A 57 22.66 -41.07 -26.93
N ILE A 58 23.91 -40.66 -27.09
CA ILE A 58 24.27 -39.57 -27.99
C ILE A 58 24.05 -39.96 -29.45
N ARG A 59 24.36 -41.20 -29.82
CA ARG A 59 24.08 -41.72 -31.16
C ARG A 59 22.59 -41.75 -31.46
N ASP A 60 21.80 -42.34 -30.56
CA ASP A 60 20.33 -42.40 -30.71
C ASP A 60 19.75 -40.98 -30.87
N ARG A 61 20.27 -40.01 -30.12
CA ARG A 61 19.86 -38.60 -30.21
C ARG A 61 20.30 -37.94 -31.52
N ALA A 62 21.54 -38.17 -31.96
CA ALA A 62 22.05 -37.66 -33.24
C ALA A 62 21.21 -38.19 -34.41
N ASP A 63 20.86 -39.47 -34.39
CA ASP A 63 20.01 -40.12 -35.40
C ASP A 63 18.57 -39.57 -35.36
N GLN A 64 18.00 -39.34 -34.16
CA GLN A 64 16.66 -38.75 -33.99
C GLN A 64 16.56 -37.29 -34.45
N GLU A 65 17.57 -36.47 -34.12
CA GLU A 65 17.59 -35.05 -34.48
C GLU A 65 18.11 -34.83 -35.91
N GLY A 66 18.71 -35.84 -36.56
CA GLY A 66 19.30 -35.74 -37.89
C GLY A 66 20.58 -34.90 -37.94
N ILE A 67 21.31 -34.84 -36.82
CA ILE A 67 22.46 -33.96 -36.60
C ILE A 67 23.75 -34.78 -36.51
N SER A 68 24.87 -34.26 -37.02
CA SER A 68 26.19 -34.88 -36.86
C SER A 68 26.56 -35.06 -35.38
N ILE A 69 27.17 -36.20 -35.05
CA ILE A 69 27.72 -36.53 -33.71
C ILE A 69 28.71 -35.45 -33.22
N THR A 70 29.36 -34.72 -34.13
CA THR A 70 30.31 -33.65 -33.78
C THR A 70 29.63 -32.37 -33.27
N ASN A 71 28.31 -32.27 -33.29
CA ASN A 71 27.62 -31.05 -32.87
C ASN A 71 27.66 -30.89 -31.33
N PRO A 72 28.19 -29.75 -30.80
CA PRO A 72 28.27 -29.50 -29.36
C PRO A 72 26.93 -29.59 -28.61
N THR A 73 25.79 -29.25 -29.25
CA THR A 73 24.47 -29.22 -28.60
C THR A 73 23.99 -30.60 -28.13
N LEU A 74 24.49 -31.68 -28.73
CA LEU A 74 24.19 -33.06 -28.32
C LEU A 74 24.71 -33.37 -26.92
N TYR A 75 25.80 -32.71 -26.52
CA TYR A 75 26.52 -32.96 -25.27
C TYR A 75 26.10 -32.06 -24.13
N GLU A 76 25.17 -31.12 -24.34
CA GLU A 76 24.61 -30.29 -23.28
C GLU A 76 23.68 -31.10 -22.36
N THR A 77 23.63 -30.71 -21.08
CA THR A 77 22.74 -31.38 -20.13
C THR A 77 21.32 -30.93 -20.44
N LEU A 78 20.52 -31.82 -21.03
CA LEU A 78 19.11 -31.53 -21.26
C LEU A 78 18.40 -31.24 -19.92
N PRO A 79 17.74 -30.08 -19.77
CA PRO A 79 16.90 -29.81 -18.61
C PRO A 79 15.64 -30.68 -18.72
N GLY A 80 15.67 -31.89 -18.17
CA GLY A 80 14.55 -32.82 -18.45
C GLY A 80 14.41 -34.05 -17.58
N ARG A 81 15.19 -34.21 -16.51
CA ARG A 81 15.01 -35.33 -15.56
C ARG A 81 14.41 -34.87 -14.23
N GLY A 82 13.54 -33.86 -14.30
CA GLY A 82 12.71 -33.47 -13.17
C GLY A 82 11.53 -34.42 -13.00
N ARG A 83 10.95 -34.42 -11.80
CA ARG A 83 9.61 -34.96 -11.59
C ARG A 83 8.62 -34.14 -12.44
N PRO A 84 7.64 -34.77 -13.13
CA PRO A 84 6.61 -34.02 -13.83
C PRO A 84 5.91 -33.05 -12.85
N GLU A 85 5.56 -31.87 -13.34
CA GLU A 85 4.82 -30.90 -12.54
C GLU A 85 3.46 -31.48 -12.14
N LEU A 86 3.03 -31.18 -10.92
CA LEU A 86 1.76 -31.65 -10.37
C LEU A 86 0.56 -30.98 -11.06
N LEU A 87 0.74 -29.72 -11.47
CA LEU A 87 -0.30 -28.86 -12.00
C LEU A 87 0.07 -28.44 -13.42
N ASP A 88 -0.88 -28.54 -14.34
CA ASP A 88 -0.75 -27.93 -15.65
C ASP A 88 -1.01 -26.41 -15.58
N ASP A 89 -0.72 -25.69 -16.67
CA ASP A 89 -0.87 -24.23 -16.71
C ASP A 89 -2.33 -23.77 -16.62
N ALA A 90 -3.28 -24.60 -17.08
CA ALA A 90 -4.71 -24.29 -16.98
C ALA A 90 -5.20 -24.38 -15.53
N GLN A 91 -4.75 -25.39 -14.78
CA GLN A 91 -5.00 -25.57 -13.36
C GLN A 91 -4.37 -24.45 -12.54
N LYS A 92 -3.13 -24.03 -12.86
CA LYS A 92 -2.50 -22.86 -12.23
C LYS A 92 -3.32 -21.60 -12.42
N LYS A 93 -3.80 -21.36 -13.64
CA LYS A 93 -4.69 -20.22 -13.93
C LYS A 93 -6.00 -20.30 -13.16
N ARG A 94 -6.57 -21.50 -13.06
CA ARG A 94 -7.81 -21.74 -12.31
C ARG A 94 -7.66 -21.41 -10.82
N ILE A 95 -6.54 -21.76 -10.20
CA ILE A 95 -6.22 -21.37 -8.81
C ILE A 95 -6.27 -19.85 -8.66
N ILE A 96 -5.63 -19.12 -9.58
CA ILE A 96 -5.58 -17.65 -9.53
C ILE A 96 -7.00 -17.08 -9.66
N GLU A 97 -7.81 -17.59 -10.58
CA GLU A 97 -9.20 -17.17 -10.76
C GLU A 97 -10.03 -17.35 -9.47
N ILE A 98 -9.94 -18.51 -8.81
CA ILE A 98 -10.65 -18.79 -7.55
C ILE A 98 -10.20 -17.83 -6.46
N VAL A 99 -8.88 -17.65 -6.28
CA VAL A 99 -8.33 -16.77 -5.22
C VAL A 99 -8.72 -15.32 -5.44
N THR A 100 -8.80 -14.88 -6.70
CA THR A 100 -9.03 -13.48 -7.06
C THR A 100 -10.51 -13.12 -7.23
N GLN A 101 -11.40 -14.11 -7.17
CA GLN A 101 -12.84 -13.99 -7.43
C GLN A 101 -13.53 -12.92 -6.58
N ASP A 102 -13.26 -12.92 -5.28
CA ASP A 102 -13.83 -11.95 -4.35
C ASP A 102 -12.88 -11.63 -3.19
N ARG A 103 -13.31 -10.72 -2.31
CA ARG A 103 -12.55 -10.34 -1.13
C ARG A 103 -12.30 -11.51 -0.17
N ALA A 104 -13.28 -12.36 0.06
CA ALA A 104 -13.18 -13.44 1.05
C ALA A 104 -12.11 -14.45 0.64
N HIS A 105 -12.08 -14.83 -0.64
CA HIS A 105 -11.06 -15.71 -1.21
C HIS A 105 -9.67 -15.06 -1.20
N ARG A 106 -9.57 -13.77 -1.52
CA ARG A 106 -8.29 -13.03 -1.46
C ARG A 106 -7.71 -12.97 -0.05
N GLU A 107 -8.54 -12.82 0.99
CA GLU A 107 -8.10 -12.73 2.39
C GLU A 107 -7.84 -14.09 3.05
N LYS A 108 -8.44 -15.16 2.52
CA LYS A 108 -8.36 -16.50 3.09
C LYS A 108 -6.90 -16.95 3.23
N GLU A 109 -6.57 -17.54 4.37
CA GLU A 109 -5.27 -18.16 4.58
C GLU A 109 -5.15 -19.40 3.69
N PRO A 110 -4.00 -19.68 3.05
CA PRO A 110 -3.85 -20.80 2.12
C PRO A 110 -4.24 -22.15 2.73
N LEU A 111 -3.85 -22.37 3.99
CA LEU A 111 -4.22 -23.58 4.72
C LEU A 111 -5.74 -23.70 4.90
N GLN A 112 -6.42 -22.58 5.12
CA GLN A 112 -7.86 -22.55 5.30
C GLN A 112 -8.58 -22.76 3.97
N ALA A 113 -8.12 -22.14 2.88
CA ALA A 113 -8.66 -22.33 1.54
C ALA A 113 -8.61 -23.80 1.10
N ILE A 114 -7.47 -24.46 1.33
CA ILE A 114 -7.32 -25.91 1.04
C ILE A 114 -8.22 -26.77 1.94
N LYS A 115 -8.33 -26.44 3.24
CA LYS A 115 -9.17 -27.21 4.17
C LYS A 115 -10.67 -27.08 3.89
N ASP A 116 -11.09 -25.91 3.42
CA ASP A 116 -12.49 -25.62 3.13
C ASP A 116 -12.94 -26.16 1.76
N GLY A 117 -12.03 -26.76 1.00
CA GLY A 117 -12.35 -27.41 -0.27
C GLY A 117 -12.44 -26.46 -1.46
N ASP A 118 -11.90 -25.24 -1.36
CA ASP A 118 -11.96 -24.24 -2.45
C ASP A 118 -11.31 -24.75 -3.75
N PHE A 119 -10.46 -25.78 -3.66
CA PHE A 119 -9.71 -26.36 -4.78
C PHE A 119 -10.01 -27.85 -4.99
N ASP A 120 -11.16 -28.37 -4.52
CA ASP A 120 -11.50 -29.79 -4.63
C ASP A 120 -11.61 -30.30 -6.08
N GLU A 121 -11.83 -29.39 -7.04
CA GLU A 121 -11.82 -29.70 -8.49
C GLU A 121 -10.41 -29.91 -9.07
N LEU A 122 -9.35 -29.62 -8.30
CA LEU A 122 -7.96 -29.72 -8.70
C LEU A 122 -7.25 -30.89 -8.00
N PRO A 123 -6.10 -31.37 -8.52
CA PRO A 123 -5.30 -32.36 -7.82
C PRO A 123 -4.93 -31.89 -6.41
N PRO A 124 -4.97 -32.77 -5.38
CA PRO A 124 -4.61 -32.41 -4.02
C PRO A 124 -3.20 -31.80 -3.96
N MET A 125 -3.11 -30.59 -3.42
CA MET A 125 -1.86 -29.83 -3.37
C MET A 125 -1.52 -29.37 -1.96
N SER A 126 -0.23 -29.15 -1.72
CA SER A 126 0.25 -28.56 -0.47
C SER A 126 0.08 -27.04 -0.48
N VAL A 127 0.05 -26.43 0.72
CA VAL A 127 0.12 -24.97 0.89
C VAL A 127 1.30 -24.36 0.13
N SER A 128 2.48 -24.99 0.19
CA SER A 128 3.66 -24.51 -0.52
C SER A 128 3.50 -24.53 -2.04
N THR A 129 2.79 -25.52 -2.59
CA THR A 129 2.53 -25.61 -4.03
C THR A 129 1.61 -24.47 -4.45
N PHE A 130 0.52 -24.27 -3.71
CA PHE A 130 -0.41 -23.15 -3.91
C PHE A 130 0.32 -21.79 -3.85
N GLU A 131 1.12 -21.56 -2.81
CA GLU A 131 1.82 -20.29 -2.63
C GLU A 131 2.83 -20.03 -3.76
N ASN A 132 3.57 -21.05 -4.20
CA ASN A 132 4.49 -20.92 -5.33
C ASN A 132 3.75 -20.53 -6.61
N VAL A 133 2.60 -21.13 -6.91
CA VAL A 133 1.76 -20.75 -8.07
C VAL A 133 1.38 -19.27 -8.00
N MET A 134 0.95 -18.80 -6.82
CA MET A 134 0.59 -17.39 -6.63
C MET A 134 1.80 -16.46 -6.79
N TYR A 135 2.96 -16.82 -6.23
CA TYR A 135 4.18 -16.02 -6.32
C TYR A 135 4.75 -15.97 -7.74
N GLU A 136 4.75 -17.08 -8.46
CA GLU A 136 5.18 -17.16 -9.86
C GLU A 136 4.28 -16.30 -10.77
N ALA A 137 2.99 -16.21 -10.45
CA ALA A 137 2.06 -15.30 -11.10
C ALA A 137 2.18 -13.82 -10.66
N GLY A 138 3.13 -13.50 -9.78
CA GLY A 138 3.42 -12.15 -9.30
C GLY A 138 2.59 -11.68 -8.11
N TYR A 139 1.63 -12.48 -7.64
CA TYR A 139 0.81 -12.16 -6.48
C TYR A 139 1.63 -12.32 -5.20
N ALA A 140 1.28 -11.55 -4.17
CA ALA A 140 1.84 -11.75 -2.84
C ALA A 140 0.82 -11.46 -1.75
N ARG A 141 1.00 -12.09 -0.59
CA ARG A 141 0.17 -11.90 0.60
C ARG A 141 0.55 -10.59 1.31
N ARG A 142 -0.13 -9.50 0.95
CA ARG A 142 0.19 -8.12 1.36
C ARG A 142 -0.87 -7.55 2.31
N LYS A 143 -0.50 -6.49 3.03
CA LYS A 143 -1.46 -5.76 3.87
C LYS A 143 -2.39 -4.93 2.99
N PRO A 144 -3.71 -5.09 3.10
CA PRO A 144 -4.64 -4.35 2.26
C PRO A 144 -4.75 -2.88 2.70
N GLY A 145 -5.18 -2.04 1.76
CA GLY A 145 -5.37 -0.61 1.97
C GLY A 145 -6.69 -0.32 2.69
N TRP A 146 -6.67 0.61 3.65
CA TRP A 146 -7.87 1.07 4.35
C TRP A 146 -8.21 2.48 3.91
N LYS A 147 -9.22 2.63 3.06
CA LYS A 147 -9.65 3.95 2.57
C LYS A 147 -11.18 4.04 2.59
N PRO A 148 -11.76 5.21 2.87
CA PRO A 148 -13.18 5.42 2.68
C PRO A 148 -13.58 5.11 1.21
N PRO A 149 -14.76 4.55 0.97
CA PRO A 149 -15.33 4.54 -0.37
C PRO A 149 -15.61 5.99 -0.79
N PHE A 150 -15.45 6.28 -2.08
CA PHE A 150 -15.85 7.56 -2.67
C PHE A 150 -16.85 7.28 -3.79
N THR A 151 -17.81 8.18 -3.93
CA THR A 151 -18.64 8.30 -5.11
C THR A 151 -17.85 8.96 -6.24
N GLU A 152 -18.29 8.75 -7.49
CA GLU A 152 -17.66 9.37 -8.67
C GLU A 152 -17.64 10.91 -8.55
N GLN A 153 -18.72 11.50 -8.03
CA GLN A 153 -18.79 12.93 -7.79
C GLN A 153 -17.76 13.41 -6.77
N GLU A 154 -17.59 12.70 -5.65
CA GLU A 154 -16.57 13.03 -4.65
C GLU A 154 -15.15 12.88 -5.21
N MET A 155 -14.91 11.92 -6.10
CA MET A 155 -13.63 11.77 -6.80
C MET A 155 -13.35 12.98 -7.69
N GLN A 156 -14.33 13.41 -8.47
CA GLN A 156 -14.20 14.60 -9.33
C GLN A 156 -14.02 15.88 -8.52
N ASP A 157 -14.76 16.06 -7.42
CA ASP A 157 -14.62 17.23 -6.55
C ASP A 157 -13.25 17.28 -5.89
N ARG A 158 -12.74 16.14 -5.42
CA ARG A 158 -11.37 16.01 -4.89
C ARG A 158 -10.32 16.32 -5.94
N TYR A 159 -10.50 15.83 -7.17
CA TYR A 159 -9.59 16.09 -8.28
C TYR A 159 -9.56 17.57 -8.64
N LYS A 160 -10.73 18.21 -8.79
CA LYS A 160 -10.85 19.65 -9.04
C LYS A 160 -10.20 20.48 -7.93
N TRP A 161 -10.41 20.10 -6.68
CA TRP A 161 -9.78 20.77 -5.54
C TRP A 161 -8.25 20.65 -5.58
N ALA A 162 -7.72 19.45 -5.88
CA ALA A 162 -6.28 19.22 -5.97
C ALA A 162 -5.62 20.02 -7.09
N LEU A 163 -6.28 20.14 -8.26
CA LEU A 163 -5.80 20.99 -9.34
C LEU A 163 -5.77 22.47 -8.96
N ALA A 164 -6.83 22.95 -8.29
CA ALA A 164 -6.92 24.34 -7.86
C ALA A 164 -5.89 24.72 -6.78
N HIS A 165 -5.53 23.76 -5.92
CA HIS A 165 -4.61 23.93 -4.79
C HIS A 165 -3.27 23.21 -5.02
N ASN A 166 -2.82 23.11 -6.28
CA ASN A 166 -1.56 22.48 -6.63
C ASN A 166 -0.37 23.40 -6.23
N PRO A 167 0.58 22.95 -5.39
CA PRO A 167 1.78 23.70 -5.04
C PRO A 167 2.73 23.85 -6.23
N ASP A 168 2.69 22.91 -7.18
CA ASP A 168 3.53 22.85 -8.38
C ASP A 168 2.74 23.22 -9.63
N ARG A 169 1.83 24.20 -9.51
CA ARG A 169 0.92 24.58 -10.59
C ARG A 169 1.65 25.05 -11.86
N TYR A 170 2.79 25.71 -11.71
CA TYR A 170 3.56 26.28 -12.82
C TYR A 170 4.81 25.44 -13.10
N LYS A 171 5.66 25.26 -12.10
CA LYS A 171 6.84 24.39 -12.16
C LYS A 171 7.08 23.71 -10.82
N GLU A 172 7.55 22.47 -10.86
CA GLU A 172 7.91 21.73 -9.64
C GLU A 172 8.95 22.50 -8.82
N GLY A 173 8.64 22.78 -7.55
CA GLY A 173 9.54 23.42 -6.61
C GLY A 173 9.74 24.93 -6.78
N ASP A 174 8.97 25.61 -7.65
CA ASP A 174 9.06 27.07 -7.82
C ASP A 174 8.41 27.87 -6.67
N ASN A 175 7.62 27.20 -5.83
CA ASN A 175 6.82 27.78 -4.74
C ASN A 175 5.83 28.88 -5.18
N LEU A 176 5.48 28.94 -6.47
CA LEU A 176 4.52 29.90 -7.03
C LEU A 176 3.08 29.37 -7.03
N GLY A 177 2.90 28.07 -6.84
CA GLY A 177 1.58 27.46 -6.64
C GLY A 177 1.01 27.68 -5.24
N PHE A 178 0.03 26.85 -4.87
CA PHE A 178 -0.66 26.99 -3.60
C PHE A 178 0.28 26.71 -2.40
N ASN A 179 0.40 27.67 -1.50
CA ASN A 179 1.34 27.58 -0.38
C ASN A 179 0.69 26.97 0.87
N PHE A 180 0.81 25.65 1.02
CA PHE A 180 0.36 24.90 2.19
C PHE A 180 1.03 25.31 3.51
N ARG A 181 2.18 25.99 3.48
CA ARG A 181 2.84 26.44 4.73
C ARG A 181 2.07 27.56 5.44
N LYS A 182 1.21 28.28 4.70
CA LYS A 182 0.35 29.34 5.25
C LYS A 182 -1.00 28.82 5.76
N CYS A 183 -1.28 27.53 5.57
CA CYS A 183 -2.53 26.93 6.03
C CYS A 183 -2.45 26.56 7.52
N VAL A 184 -3.56 26.79 8.21
CA VAL A 184 -3.85 26.16 9.50
C VAL A 184 -4.71 24.93 9.21
N TYR A 185 -4.24 23.78 9.66
CA TYR A 185 -4.96 22.52 9.58
C TYR A 185 -5.62 22.26 10.92
N THR A 186 -6.88 21.87 10.88
CA THR A 186 -7.64 21.44 12.05
C THR A 186 -8.27 20.10 11.73
N ASP A 187 -8.15 19.14 12.63
CA ASP A 187 -8.83 17.86 12.49
C ASP A 187 -9.25 17.34 13.86
N GLU A 188 -10.24 16.46 13.84
CA GLU A 188 -10.67 15.72 15.00
C GLU A 188 -10.45 14.22 14.77
N THR A 189 -9.77 13.59 15.72
CA THR A 189 -9.45 12.18 15.64
C THR A 189 -10.03 11.44 16.85
N PRO A 190 -10.91 10.45 16.64
CA PRO A 190 -11.32 9.57 17.72
C PRO A 190 -10.15 8.70 18.18
N ALA A 191 -9.90 8.66 19.48
CA ALA A 191 -8.90 7.79 20.09
C ALA A 191 -9.56 6.53 20.70
N ARG A 192 -8.87 5.39 20.49
CA ARG A 192 -9.25 4.07 21.02
C ARG A 192 -8.20 3.61 22.02
N ILE A 193 -8.65 3.08 23.15
CA ILE A 193 -7.79 2.51 24.18
C ILE A 193 -7.90 0.99 24.11
N GLY A 194 -6.76 0.30 23.92
CA GLY A 194 -6.69 -1.17 23.91
C GLY A 194 -6.97 -1.85 22.58
N GLU A 195 -6.93 -1.15 21.44
CA GLU A 195 -7.14 -1.77 20.12
C GLU A 195 -5.93 -2.61 19.72
N GLN A 196 -6.06 -3.93 19.76
CA GLN A 196 -5.11 -4.86 19.16
C GLN A 196 -5.44 -5.00 17.67
N ARG A 197 -4.58 -4.47 16.81
CA ARG A 197 -4.70 -4.69 15.36
C ARG A 197 -4.20 -6.08 14.98
N GLY A 198 -5.13 -6.96 14.60
CA GLY A 198 -4.78 -8.19 13.88
C GLY A 198 -4.15 -7.88 12.52
N MET A 199 -3.19 -8.70 12.10
CA MET A 199 -2.53 -8.55 10.80
C MET A 199 -3.37 -9.20 9.69
N GLN A 200 -4.40 -8.50 9.22
CA GLN A 200 -5.13 -8.92 8.01
C GLN A 200 -4.24 -8.77 6.77
N ARG A 201 -4.26 -9.79 5.91
CA ARG A 201 -3.53 -9.84 4.64
C ARG A 201 -4.41 -10.40 3.54
N ALA A 202 -4.16 -9.96 2.32
CA ALA A 202 -4.86 -10.41 1.13
C ALA A 202 -3.88 -10.71 0.00
N TRP A 203 -4.27 -11.59 -0.93
CA TRP A 203 -3.58 -11.86 -2.17
C TRP A 203 -3.92 -10.80 -3.22
N PHE A 204 -2.91 -10.03 -3.65
CA PHE A 204 -3.06 -9.07 -4.74
C PHE A 204 -1.74 -8.70 -5.40
N LEU A 205 -1.81 -8.29 -6.66
CA LEU A 205 -0.71 -7.71 -7.41
C LEU A 205 -0.40 -6.26 -6.95
N PRO A 206 0.82 -5.73 -7.15
CA PRO A 206 1.14 -4.37 -6.71
C PRO A 206 0.22 -3.26 -7.25
N ASP A 207 -0.31 -3.41 -8.45
CA ASP A 207 -1.24 -2.51 -9.16
C ASP A 207 -2.69 -2.65 -8.68
N GLU A 208 -3.10 -3.84 -8.24
CA GLU A 208 -4.43 -4.12 -7.67
C GLU A 208 -4.66 -3.54 -6.27
N LYS A 209 -3.69 -2.82 -5.70
CA LYS A 209 -3.76 -2.25 -4.35
C LYS A 209 -5.04 -1.42 -4.08
N TYR A 210 -5.60 -0.81 -5.12
CA TYR A 210 -6.80 0.02 -5.04
C TYR A 210 -8.08 -0.67 -5.53
N HIS A 211 -7.99 -1.95 -5.94
CA HIS A 211 -9.14 -2.75 -6.34
C HIS A 211 -10.16 -2.84 -5.19
N LEU A 212 -11.45 -2.84 -5.52
CA LEU A 212 -12.54 -2.81 -4.52
C LEU A 212 -12.50 -4.02 -3.58
N ASP A 213 -12.16 -5.19 -4.11
CA ASP A 213 -12.06 -6.42 -3.33
C ASP A 213 -10.79 -6.51 -2.47
N VAL A 214 -9.77 -5.70 -2.76
CA VAL A 214 -8.53 -5.61 -1.97
C VAL A 214 -8.61 -4.50 -0.93
N LYS A 215 -9.25 -3.38 -1.28
CA LYS A 215 -9.38 -2.21 -0.41
C LYS A 215 -10.50 -2.43 0.61
N HIS A 216 -10.19 -2.19 1.88
CA HIS A 216 -11.20 -2.17 2.93
C HIS A 216 -11.77 -0.78 3.15
N ASN A 217 -13.07 -0.78 3.45
CA ASN A 217 -13.77 0.39 3.95
C ASN A 217 -13.31 0.69 5.38
N ARG A 218 -12.73 1.88 5.56
CA ARG A 218 -12.47 2.41 6.90
C ARG A 218 -13.78 2.94 7.48
N VAL A 219 -14.51 2.11 8.22
CA VAL A 219 -15.68 2.53 9.01
C VAL A 219 -15.28 2.58 10.48
N GLN A 220 -15.15 3.78 11.04
CA GLN A 220 -14.85 3.98 12.47
C GLN A 220 -16.15 3.90 13.28
N LYS A 221 -16.42 2.75 13.92
CA LYS A 221 -17.68 2.52 14.65
C LYS A 221 -17.63 2.80 16.16
N TYR A 222 -16.45 3.01 16.75
CA TYR A 222 -16.31 3.16 18.21
C TYR A 222 -15.11 4.06 18.57
N CYS A 223 -15.32 4.97 19.51
CA CYS A 223 -14.31 5.88 20.08
C CYS A 223 -14.58 6.08 21.58
N LYS A 224 -13.52 6.13 22.39
CA LYS A 224 -13.63 6.41 23.83
C LYS A 224 -13.34 7.87 24.18
N LEU A 225 -12.51 8.53 23.37
CA LEU A 225 -12.10 9.92 23.52
C LEU A 225 -12.08 10.56 22.12
N GLN A 226 -12.32 11.86 22.04
CA GLN A 226 -12.18 12.64 20.81
C GLN A 226 -11.03 13.62 21.00
N PHE A 227 -10.01 13.54 20.16
CA PHE A 227 -8.89 14.47 20.17
C PHE A 227 -9.11 15.53 19.08
N TYR A 228 -9.11 16.79 19.45
CA TYR A 228 -9.03 17.92 18.51
C TYR A 228 -7.62 18.48 18.49
N GLY A 229 -7.12 18.78 17.31
CA GLY A 229 -5.84 19.44 17.14
C GLY A 229 -5.86 20.42 15.99
N ALA A 230 -5.23 21.58 16.22
CA ALA A 230 -4.83 22.50 15.17
C ALA A 230 -3.32 22.47 14.99
N PHE A 231 -2.84 22.61 13.77
CA PHE A 231 -1.41 22.73 13.48
C PHE A 231 -1.16 23.55 12.21
N THR A 232 0.00 24.17 12.14
CA THR A 232 0.55 24.79 10.93
C THR A 232 1.87 24.10 10.59
N TYR A 233 2.52 24.53 9.50
CA TYR A 233 3.78 23.93 9.06
C TYR A 233 4.87 23.93 10.14
N ASN A 234 4.98 25.00 10.93
CA ASN A 234 6.02 25.16 11.96
C ASN A 234 5.51 25.10 13.40
N HIS A 235 4.20 24.89 13.62
CA HIS A 235 3.63 24.93 14.96
C HIS A 235 2.57 23.85 15.15
N LYS A 236 2.62 23.14 16.28
CA LYS A 236 1.60 22.18 16.71
C LYS A 236 0.82 22.78 17.86
N GLY A 237 -0.51 22.76 17.77
CA GLY A 237 -1.40 23.26 18.80
C GLY A 237 -2.18 24.51 18.35
N PRO A 238 -3.29 24.82 19.03
CA PRO A 238 -3.81 24.19 20.26
C PRO A 238 -4.35 22.76 20.03
N CYS A 239 -4.33 21.94 21.09
CA CYS A 239 -5.01 20.65 21.11
C CYS A 239 -5.90 20.52 22.34
N TYR A 240 -6.97 19.74 22.20
CA TYR A 240 -7.93 19.48 23.26
C TYR A 240 -8.37 18.01 23.21
N ILE A 241 -8.59 17.40 24.37
CA ILE A 241 -9.14 16.05 24.48
C ILE A 241 -10.52 16.18 25.09
N TYR A 242 -11.54 15.86 24.30
CA TYR A 242 -12.91 15.75 24.77
C TYR A 242 -13.15 14.35 25.33
N GLY A 243 -13.85 14.29 26.45
CA GLY A 243 -14.49 13.07 26.93
C GLY A 243 -15.64 12.66 26.01
N HIS A 244 -16.21 11.48 26.25
CA HIS A 244 -17.43 11.07 25.56
C HIS A 244 -18.61 11.90 26.09
N GLU A 245 -19.22 12.73 25.24
CA GLU A 245 -20.42 13.49 25.59
C GLU A 245 -21.60 12.54 25.82
N LYS A 246 -22.30 12.70 26.95
CA LYS A 246 -23.58 12.03 27.19
C LYS A 246 -24.67 12.63 26.32
N GLU A 247 -25.73 11.90 26.02
CA GLU A 247 -26.82 12.41 25.18
C GLU A 247 -27.45 13.71 25.74
N ASP A 248 -27.57 13.82 27.06
CA ASP A 248 -28.09 15.03 27.71
C ASP A 248 -27.15 16.24 27.53
N GLU A 249 -25.83 15.99 27.52
CA GLU A 249 -24.81 17.02 27.29
C GLU A 249 -24.84 17.50 25.84
N LYS A 250 -25.11 16.61 24.87
CA LYS A 250 -25.28 16.98 23.46
C LYS A 250 -26.46 17.90 23.24
N VAL A 251 -27.62 17.56 23.81
CA VAL A 251 -28.84 18.40 23.69
C VAL A 251 -28.60 19.78 24.31
N ALA A 252 -27.94 19.84 25.46
CA ALA A 252 -27.58 21.10 26.10
C ALA A 252 -26.58 21.92 25.27
N ALA A 253 -25.56 21.27 24.68
CA ALA A 253 -24.56 21.92 23.83
C ALA A 253 -25.19 22.47 22.54
N GLU A 254 -26.09 21.73 21.89
CA GLU A 254 -26.81 22.21 20.71
C GLU A 254 -27.66 23.46 21.03
N ALA A 255 -28.37 23.45 22.17
CA ALA A 255 -29.16 24.59 22.60
C ALA A 255 -28.28 25.82 22.91
N ALA A 256 -27.12 25.62 23.55
CA ALA A 256 -26.16 26.69 23.83
C ALA A 256 -25.56 27.27 22.54
N LEU A 257 -25.17 26.41 21.59
CA LEU A 257 -24.63 26.82 20.30
C LEU A 257 -25.66 27.58 19.45
N ALA A 258 -26.92 27.15 19.47
CA ALA A 258 -28.00 27.84 18.77
C ALA A 258 -28.20 29.26 19.32
N ARG A 259 -28.13 29.41 20.65
CA ARG A 259 -28.21 30.72 21.33
C ARG A 259 -27.04 31.63 20.95
N GLU A 260 -25.82 31.11 21.03
CA GLU A 260 -24.62 31.86 20.67
C GLU A 260 -24.64 32.30 19.20
N ASN A 261 -25.02 31.39 18.29
CA ASN A 261 -25.16 31.72 16.87
C ASN A 261 -26.24 32.77 16.62
N ALA A 262 -27.34 32.74 17.35
CA ALA A 262 -28.39 33.76 17.25
C ALA A 262 -27.88 35.14 17.74
N GLU A 263 -27.11 35.19 18.83
CA GLU A 263 -26.48 36.41 19.33
C GLU A 263 -25.45 36.96 18.33
N ARG A 264 -24.60 36.10 17.78
CA ARG A 264 -23.63 36.49 16.73
C ARG A 264 -24.33 37.06 15.50
N ARG A 265 -25.45 36.47 15.07
CA ARG A 265 -26.26 37.00 13.95
C ARG A 265 -26.83 38.39 14.28
N LYS A 266 -27.32 38.60 15.50
CA LYS A 266 -27.83 39.92 15.95
C LYS A 266 -26.71 40.96 15.96
N GLN A 267 -25.53 40.63 16.47
CA GLN A 267 -24.37 41.52 16.49
C GLN A 267 -23.81 41.82 15.09
N ALA A 268 -23.85 40.86 14.17
CA ALA A 268 -23.47 41.09 12.77
C ALA A 268 -24.46 42.05 12.07
N THR A 269 -25.75 41.90 12.35
CA THR A 269 -26.81 42.76 11.79
C THR A 269 -26.76 44.18 12.37
N SER A 270 -26.45 44.34 13.66
CA SER A 270 -26.27 45.66 14.27
C SER A 270 -25.01 46.37 13.78
N ALA A 271 -23.92 45.63 13.58
CA ALA A 271 -22.69 46.17 12.98
C ALA A 271 -22.93 46.67 11.54
N GLN A 272 -23.68 45.93 10.71
CA GLN A 272 -24.08 46.39 9.37
C GLN A 272 -24.96 47.65 9.40
N ARG A 273 -25.88 47.77 10.37
CA ARG A 273 -26.71 48.99 10.53
C ARG A 273 -25.89 50.22 10.96
N MET A 274 -24.88 50.03 11.80
CA MET A 274 -23.97 51.12 12.20
C MET A 274 -23.11 51.63 11.03
N THR A 275 -22.64 50.74 10.14
CA THR A 275 -21.88 51.14 8.95
C THR A 275 -22.71 51.95 7.95
N ILE A 276 -24.04 51.74 7.90
CA ILE A 276 -24.94 52.50 7.01
C ILE A 276 -25.25 53.91 7.57
N LEU A 277 -25.21 54.09 8.89
CA LEU A 277 -25.51 55.37 9.55
C LEU A 277 -24.30 56.32 9.69
N VAL A 278 -23.07 55.81 9.51
CA VAL A 278 -21.82 56.59 9.52
C VAL A 278 -21.22 56.59 8.12
N GLY A 279 -21.91 57.21 7.16
CA GLY A 279 -21.34 57.44 5.83
C GLY A 279 -20.44 58.68 5.82
N PRO A 280 -19.27 58.61 5.17
CA PRO A 280 -18.75 59.76 4.44
C PRO A 280 -18.75 59.45 2.95
N GLY A 281 -19.20 60.42 2.16
CA GLY A 281 -18.94 60.44 0.73
C GLY A 281 -17.43 60.37 0.49
N ASN A 282 -17.01 59.43 -0.34
CA ASN A 282 -16.03 59.58 -1.41
C ASN A 282 -15.81 58.22 -2.06
N GLY A 283 -15.99 58.17 -3.38
CA GLY A 283 -15.99 56.95 -4.16
C GLY A 283 -14.63 56.27 -4.20
N VAL A 284 -14.63 54.94 -3.98
CA VAL A 284 -13.65 54.01 -4.52
C VAL A 284 -14.36 52.69 -4.83
N ALA A 285 -14.04 52.11 -5.98
CA ALA A 285 -14.73 51.01 -6.66
C ALA A 285 -15.08 49.79 -5.78
N LEU A 286 -16.35 49.36 -5.87
CA LEU A 286 -16.78 48.03 -5.46
C LEU A 286 -16.09 46.98 -6.35
N MET A 287 -15.20 46.18 -5.77
CA MET A 287 -14.88 44.86 -6.32
C MET A 287 -16.00 43.90 -5.90
N ASP A 288 -16.79 43.45 -6.87
CA ASP A 288 -17.81 42.42 -6.68
C ASP A 288 -17.18 41.12 -6.17
N ILE A 289 -17.35 40.84 -4.88
CA ILE A 289 -17.09 39.52 -4.32
C ILE A 289 -18.33 38.67 -4.58
N ALA A 290 -18.32 37.95 -5.70
CA ALA A 290 -19.32 36.94 -6.01
C ALA A 290 -19.29 35.81 -4.97
N ILE A 291 -20.24 35.82 -4.03
CA ILE A 291 -20.47 34.71 -3.11
C ILE A 291 -21.13 33.58 -3.90
N VAL A 292 -20.32 32.62 -4.37
CA VAL A 292 -20.84 31.35 -4.90
C VAL A 292 -21.40 30.53 -3.73
N ARG A 293 -22.72 30.63 -3.50
CA ARG A 293 -23.47 29.73 -2.62
C ARG A 293 -23.51 28.32 -3.23
N ARG A 294 -22.55 27.45 -2.89
CA ARG A 294 -22.74 26.00 -3.02
C ARG A 294 -23.33 25.44 -1.73
N HIS A 295 -24.43 24.71 -1.86
CA HIS A 295 -25.05 23.94 -0.78
C HIS A 295 -24.09 22.83 -0.33
N SER A 296 -23.27 23.13 0.68
CA SER A 296 -22.52 22.15 1.45
C SER A 296 -23.06 22.20 2.87
N ARG A 297 -23.65 21.11 3.35
CA ARG A 297 -24.03 20.96 4.77
C ARG A 297 -22.75 20.91 5.61
N LYS A 298 -22.16 22.05 5.93
CA LYS A 298 -21.08 22.19 6.92
C LYS A 298 -21.18 23.51 7.66
N TRP A 299 -20.95 23.43 8.96
CA TRP A 299 -21.02 24.51 9.92
C TRP A 299 -20.13 25.70 9.52
N CYS A 300 -20.72 26.89 9.49
CA CYS A 300 -20.02 28.12 9.19
C CYS A 300 -19.42 28.71 10.47
N HIS A 301 -18.09 28.73 10.57
CA HIS A 301 -17.39 29.60 11.54
C HIS A 301 -16.97 30.90 10.84
N GLY A 302 -17.39 32.02 11.42
CA GLY A 302 -17.41 33.34 10.79
C GLY A 302 -16.04 34.02 10.65
N LEU A 303 -15.91 34.80 9.57
CA LEU A 303 -14.79 35.69 9.26
C LEU A 303 -15.22 37.15 9.51
N ARG A 304 -14.35 37.98 10.09
CA ARG A 304 -14.42 39.46 10.02
C ARG A 304 -13.14 39.95 9.35
N THR A 305 -13.26 40.69 8.26
CA THR A 305 -12.18 41.52 7.69
C THR A 305 -12.36 42.95 8.19
N SER A 306 -11.26 43.58 8.61
CA SER A 306 -11.17 45.03 8.73
C SER A 306 -10.01 45.48 7.85
N GLY A 307 -10.30 46.36 6.90
CA GLY A 307 -9.28 47.05 6.12
C GLY A 307 -8.56 48.06 7.01
N ASP A 308 -7.26 47.90 7.16
CA ASP A 308 -6.30 48.94 6.81
C ASP A 308 -4.89 48.34 6.73
N LYS A 309 -4.12 48.84 5.77
CA LYS A 309 -2.85 48.25 5.31
C LYS A 309 -1.76 48.39 6.37
N ALA A 310 -1.37 47.28 7.01
CA ALA A 310 0.03 46.94 7.32
C ALA A 310 0.08 45.55 7.97
N SER A 311 0.78 44.62 7.30
CA SER A 311 1.32 43.35 7.81
C SER A 311 0.76 42.83 9.15
N THR A 312 -0.26 41.97 9.09
CA THR A 312 -0.86 41.37 10.29
C THR A 312 -0.66 39.85 10.29
N LEU A 313 0.18 39.38 11.21
CA LEU A 313 0.22 38.00 11.67
C LEU A 313 -1.05 37.76 12.52
N TYR A 314 -1.97 36.90 12.08
CA TYR A 314 -3.21 36.64 12.81
C TYR A 314 -3.00 35.56 13.89
N TYR A 315 -3.02 35.97 15.15
CA TYR A 315 -3.25 35.07 16.29
C TYR A 315 -4.74 35.05 16.62
N LEU A 316 -5.36 33.87 16.60
CA LEU A 316 -6.71 33.63 17.13
C LEU A 316 -6.63 33.60 18.67
N ARG A 317 -7.14 34.65 19.33
CA ARG A 317 -7.39 34.66 20.77
C ARG A 317 -8.63 33.81 21.07
N MET A 318 -8.41 32.56 21.44
CA MET A 318 -9.44 31.71 22.06
C MET A 318 -9.52 32.11 23.54
N GLU A 319 -10.50 32.95 23.91
CA GLU A 319 -10.88 33.07 25.32
C GLU A 319 -11.72 31.85 25.70
N LEU A 320 -11.02 30.85 26.25
CA LEU A 320 -11.62 29.79 27.05
C LEU A 320 -12.22 30.43 28.30
N LEU A 321 -13.53 30.25 28.49
CA LEU A 321 -14.18 30.42 29.79
C LEU A 321 -13.60 29.38 30.75
N LEU A 322 -12.50 29.73 31.41
CA LEU A 322 -12.04 29.08 32.61
C LEU A 322 -13.06 29.35 33.72
N THR A 323 -13.59 28.28 34.30
CA THR A 323 -14.22 28.32 35.62
C THR A 323 -13.22 28.95 36.62
N PRO A 324 -13.67 29.78 37.57
CA PRO A 324 -12.79 30.70 38.29
C PRO A 324 -12.09 30.02 39.46
N LEU A 325 -11.15 29.12 39.20
CA LEU A 325 -10.18 28.64 40.19
C LEU A 325 -8.87 28.38 39.47
N VAL A 326 -7.77 28.90 40.02
CA VAL A 326 -6.38 28.86 39.49
C VAL A 326 -6.03 30.02 38.54
N LEU A 327 -6.21 31.23 39.07
CA LEU A 327 -5.49 32.42 38.66
C LEU A 327 -4.17 32.44 39.46
N GLN A 328 -3.06 31.97 38.89
CA GLN A 328 -1.72 32.29 39.42
C GLN A 328 -0.60 32.00 38.41
N ARG A 329 0.06 33.08 37.97
CA ARG A 329 1.42 33.19 37.38
C ARG A 329 1.66 32.38 36.10
N ILE A 330 2.12 32.97 34.99
CA ILE A 330 3.50 33.44 34.82
C ILE A 330 3.53 34.51 33.73
N ILE A 331 4.04 35.68 34.10
CA ILE A 331 4.60 36.72 33.24
C ILE A 331 5.90 36.18 32.66
N TYR A 332 6.18 36.32 31.37
CA TYR A 332 7.49 36.80 30.91
C TYR A 332 7.44 37.35 29.48
N LEU A 333 7.91 38.60 29.38
CA LEU A 333 8.34 39.29 28.18
C LEU A 333 9.43 38.51 27.44
N TYR A 334 9.48 38.62 26.11
CA TYR A 334 10.74 38.95 25.46
C TYR A 334 10.53 39.84 24.24
N ILE A 335 11.18 41.01 24.32
CA ILE A 335 11.46 41.96 23.25
C ILE A 335 12.79 41.52 22.64
N ARG A 336 12.80 41.11 21.38
CA ARG A 336 13.73 41.55 20.31
C ARG A 336 13.45 40.82 19.02
#